data_AF-A0A8S3X4K7-F1
#
_entry.id   AF-A0A8S3X4K7-F1
#
_cell.length_a   1.000
_cell.length_b   1.000
_cell.length_c   1.000
_cell.angle_alpha   90.00
_cell.angle_beta   90.00
_cell.angle_gamma   90.00
#
_symmetry.space_group_name_H-M   'P 1'
#
loop_
_entity.id
_entity.type
_entity.pdbx_description
1 polymer ?
#
loop_
_entity_poly.entity_id
_entity_poly.type
_entity_poly.pdbx_seq_one_letter_code
_entity_poly.pdbx_strand_id
1 'polypeptide(L)'
;MPVNEFEKIRRFIHFNDNSKIVPRDHADHDRLYKIRPIVSKLNETCLNVPFEKYLCVDEQICSTKARHNLKRYNPKKPHKWGYNIYVLSGVSGFAYKFEPETGAENAANVVVRRAREIPRNQNYRLYFDNYFTSLLLLEYFAKQGKLSLGTFRHNRIPDCKLPAEK
;
A
#
# COMPACT_ATOMS: atom_id res chain seq x y z
N MET A 1 16.75 10.63 -28.53
CA MET A 1 15.60 9.87 -29.06
C MET A 1 14.62 10.85 -29.70
N PRO A 2 14.26 10.69 -30.98
CA PRO A 2 13.24 11.51 -31.65
C PRO A 2 11.84 11.30 -31.05
N VAL A 3 10.98 12.31 -31.14
CA VAL A 3 9.60 12.29 -30.60
C VAL A 3 8.79 11.10 -31.14
N ASN A 4 8.87 10.83 -32.44
CA ASN A 4 8.14 9.73 -33.08
C ASN A 4 8.60 8.35 -32.58
N GLU A 5 9.87 8.20 -32.23
CA GLU A 5 10.40 6.95 -31.67
C GLU A 5 9.93 6.77 -30.23
N PHE A 6 9.99 7.83 -29.42
CA PHE A 6 9.49 7.82 -28.06
C PHE A 6 7.99 7.47 -27.98
N GLU A 7 7.15 8.08 -28.81
CA GLU A 7 5.71 7.80 -28.83
C GLU A 7 5.40 6.37 -29.30
N LYS A 8 6.20 5.82 -30.24
CA LYS A 8 6.08 4.40 -30.61
C LYS A 8 6.39 3.50 -29.43
N ILE A 9 7.51 3.71 -28.74
CA ILE A 9 7.89 2.90 -27.56
C ILE A 9 6.81 3.00 -26.49
N ARG A 10 6.37 4.21 -26.15
CA ARG A 10 5.32 4.46 -25.16
C ARG A 10 4.00 3.75 -25.48
N ARG A 11 3.64 3.65 -26.76
CA ARG A 11 2.40 2.99 -27.20
C ARG A 11 2.44 1.47 -27.05
N PHE A 12 3.61 0.86 -27.25
CA PHE A 12 3.78 -0.59 -27.32
C PHE A 12 4.51 -1.18 -26.10
N ILE A 13 4.80 -0.38 -25.08
CA ILE A 13 5.44 -0.87 -23.87
C ILE A 13 4.53 -1.83 -23.10
N HIS A 14 5.02 -3.05 -22.90
CA HIS A 14 4.35 -4.11 -22.17
C HIS A 14 5.34 -4.81 -21.25
N PHE A 15 4.86 -5.25 -20.09
CA PHE A 15 5.70 -5.89 -19.08
C PHE A 15 5.29 -7.33 -18.79
N ASN A 16 4.22 -7.82 -19.43
CA ASN A 16 3.76 -9.19 -19.28
C ASN A 16 3.09 -9.69 -20.57
N ASP A 17 3.01 -11.01 -20.72
CA ASP A 17 2.45 -11.68 -21.90
C ASP A 17 0.92 -11.72 -21.82
N ASN A 18 0.25 -10.92 -22.65
CA ASN A 18 -1.21 -10.83 -22.66
C ASN A 18 -1.91 -12.15 -23.05
N SER A 19 -1.22 -13.10 -23.71
CA SER A 19 -1.81 -14.40 -24.06
C SER A 19 -2.06 -15.29 -22.84
N LYS A 20 -1.39 -15.02 -21.72
CA LYS A 20 -1.48 -15.78 -20.48
C LYS A 20 -2.39 -15.12 -19.44
N ILE A 21 -3.12 -14.07 -19.82
CA ILE A 21 -4.05 -13.42 -18.90
C ILE A 21 -5.25 -14.32 -18.63
N VAL A 22 -5.49 -14.60 -17.36
CA VAL A 22 -6.61 -15.43 -16.93
C VAL A 22 -7.92 -14.61 -17.00
N PRO A 23 -9.06 -15.20 -17.39
CA PRO A 23 -10.37 -14.55 -17.36
C PRO A 23 -10.75 -13.97 -15.99
N ARG A 24 -11.61 -12.94 -15.96
CA ARG A 24 -11.93 -12.14 -14.76
C ARG A 24 -12.70 -12.91 -13.67
N ASP A 25 -13.43 -13.91 -14.08
CA ASP A 25 -14.26 -14.81 -13.29
C ASP A 25 -13.46 -15.96 -12.66
N HIS A 26 -12.21 -16.15 -13.10
CA HIS A 26 -11.32 -17.16 -12.53
C HIS A 26 -10.75 -16.71 -11.18
N ALA A 27 -10.57 -17.66 -10.25
CA ALA A 27 -10.01 -17.39 -8.92
C ALA A 27 -8.61 -16.76 -8.96
N ASP A 28 -7.78 -17.19 -9.92
CA ASP A 28 -6.41 -16.70 -10.11
C ASP A 28 -6.29 -15.40 -10.93
N HIS A 29 -7.41 -14.70 -11.18
CA HIS A 29 -7.37 -13.46 -11.94
C HIS A 29 -6.62 -12.34 -11.18
N ASP A 30 -5.42 -12.01 -11.64
CA ASP A 30 -4.67 -10.87 -11.12
C ASP A 30 -5.04 -9.55 -11.85
N ARG A 31 -5.70 -8.65 -11.13
CA ARG A 31 -6.06 -7.31 -11.64
C ARG A 31 -4.84 -6.44 -11.99
N LEU A 32 -3.65 -6.75 -11.48
CA LEU A 32 -2.40 -6.06 -11.76
C LEU A 32 -1.49 -6.84 -12.73
N TYR A 33 -1.97 -7.93 -13.34
CA TYR A 33 -1.17 -8.85 -14.16
C TYR A 33 -0.20 -8.13 -15.11
N LYS A 34 -0.68 -7.11 -15.83
CA LYS A 34 0.09 -6.36 -16.83
C LYS A 34 1.31 -5.61 -16.26
N ILE A 35 1.28 -5.22 -14.99
CA ILE A 35 2.37 -4.50 -14.31
C ILE A 35 3.05 -5.34 -13.22
N ARG A 36 2.54 -6.56 -12.96
CA ARG A 36 3.00 -7.42 -11.87
C ARG A 36 4.51 -7.62 -11.88
N PRO A 37 5.18 -7.88 -13.02
CA PRO A 37 6.63 -8.07 -13.03
C PRO A 37 7.40 -6.85 -12.53
N ILE A 38 6.96 -5.63 -12.89
CA ILE A 38 7.59 -4.40 -12.39
C ILE A 38 7.36 -4.25 -10.89
N VAL A 39 6.11 -4.38 -10.43
CA VAL A 39 5.77 -4.19 -9.02
C VAL A 39 6.54 -5.18 -8.16
N SER A 40 6.59 -6.45 -8.57
CA SER A 40 7.37 -7.47 -7.89
C SER A 40 8.86 -7.14 -7.87
N LYS A 41 9.43 -6.75 -9.02
CA LYS A 41 10.86 -6.47 -9.10
C LYS A 41 11.29 -5.25 -8.29
N LEU A 42 10.48 -4.19 -8.32
CA LEU A 42 10.73 -2.99 -7.52
C LEU A 42 10.64 -3.31 -6.02
N ASN A 43 9.61 -4.03 -5.58
CA ASN A 43 9.50 -4.44 -4.18
C ASN A 43 10.68 -5.32 -3.75
N GLU A 44 11.07 -6.31 -4.56
CA GLU A 44 12.26 -7.16 -4.29
C GLU A 44 13.53 -6.30 -4.14
N THR A 45 13.72 -5.34 -5.04
CA THR A 45 14.90 -4.48 -5.05
C THR A 45 14.92 -3.51 -3.86
N CYS A 46 13.80 -2.85 -3.58
CA CYS A 46 13.67 -1.90 -2.47
C CYS A 46 13.81 -2.58 -1.10
N LEU A 47 13.37 -3.84 -0.98
CA LEU A 47 13.51 -4.62 0.25
C LEU A 47 14.96 -5.03 0.57
N ASN A 48 15.88 -4.94 -0.40
CA ASN A 48 17.32 -5.16 -0.14
C ASN A 48 17.96 -3.99 0.64
N VAL A 49 17.28 -2.84 0.73
CA VAL A 49 17.74 -1.72 1.55
C VAL A 49 17.40 -1.99 3.01
N PRO A 50 18.36 -1.86 3.95
CA PRO A 50 18.08 -2.03 5.38
C PRO A 50 16.95 -1.12 5.86
N PHE A 51 16.07 -1.67 6.69
CA PHE A 51 14.97 -0.90 7.26
C PHE A 51 15.48 0.17 8.22
N GLU A 52 14.91 1.36 8.12
CA GLU A 52 15.00 2.39 9.14
C GLU A 52 14.22 1.98 10.40
N LYS A 53 14.62 2.50 11.56
CA LYS A 53 13.99 2.18 12.84
C LYS A 53 12.52 2.61 12.91
N TYR A 54 12.18 3.72 12.27
CA TYR A 54 10.85 4.31 12.24
C TYR A 54 10.25 4.13 10.85
N LEU A 55 9.12 3.43 10.80
CA LEU A 55 8.47 3.02 9.56
C LEU A 55 7.00 3.40 9.60
N CYS A 56 6.40 3.79 8.49
CA CYS A 56 4.97 4.04 8.42
C CYS A 56 4.30 3.29 7.26
N VAL A 57 3.03 2.94 7.46
CA VAL A 57 2.15 2.47 6.39
C VAL A 57 1.07 3.53 6.16
N ASP A 58 0.96 3.99 4.93
CA ASP A 58 -0.03 5.00 4.52
C ASP A 58 -0.41 4.82 3.04
N GLU A 59 -1.33 5.67 2.57
CA GLU A 59 -1.90 5.71 1.24
C GLU A 59 -1.32 6.87 0.42
N GLN A 60 -0.80 6.53 -0.75
CA GLN A 60 -0.40 7.46 -1.77
C GLN A 60 -1.33 7.39 -2.98
N ILE A 61 -1.78 8.55 -3.46
CA ILE A 61 -2.57 8.63 -4.70
C ILE A 61 -1.66 8.94 -5.87
N CYS A 62 -1.66 8.05 -6.86
CA CYS A 62 -1.11 8.30 -8.19
C CYS A 62 -2.22 8.85 -9.09
N SER A 63 -2.23 10.18 -9.28
CA SER A 63 -3.30 10.86 -10.03
C SER A 63 -3.38 10.38 -11.48
N THR A 64 -4.59 10.16 -12.00
CA THR A 64 -4.77 9.77 -13.40
C THR A 64 -6.09 10.24 -13.98
N LYS A 65 -6.08 10.56 -15.29
CA LYS A 65 -7.28 10.80 -16.09
C LYS A 65 -7.75 9.53 -16.84
N ALA A 66 -7.02 8.43 -16.72
CA ALA A 66 -7.34 7.19 -17.41
C ALA A 66 -8.73 6.64 -16.99
N ARG A 67 -9.38 5.94 -17.92
CA ARG A 67 -10.59 5.18 -17.67
C ARG A 67 -10.20 3.77 -17.25
N HIS A 68 -10.20 3.50 -15.95
CA HIS A 68 -9.84 2.22 -15.38
C HIS A 68 -10.68 1.91 -14.14
N ASN A 69 -11.03 0.65 -13.91
CA ASN A 69 -11.88 0.20 -12.79
C ASN A 69 -11.19 0.29 -11.42
N LEU A 70 -9.86 0.21 -11.38
CA LEU A 70 -9.06 0.39 -10.16
C LEU A 70 -8.89 1.86 -9.75
N LYS A 71 -9.38 2.81 -10.54
CA LYS A 71 -9.35 4.22 -10.17
C LYS A 71 -10.25 4.46 -8.96
N ARG A 72 -9.75 5.21 -7.98
CA ARG A 72 -10.47 5.61 -6.78
C ARG A 72 -10.72 7.10 -6.76
N TYR A 73 -11.81 7.48 -6.10
CA TYR A 73 -12.12 8.86 -5.77
C TYR A 73 -11.88 9.08 -4.28
N ASN A 74 -11.04 10.06 -3.93
CA ASN A 74 -10.86 10.50 -2.56
C ASN A 74 -11.04 12.03 -2.50
N PRO A 75 -12.16 12.53 -1.96
CA PRO A 75 -12.46 13.96 -1.95
C PRO A 75 -11.50 14.77 -1.07
N LYS A 76 -10.81 14.13 -0.12
CA LYS A 76 -9.90 14.78 0.84
C LYS A 76 -8.49 14.99 0.29
N LYS A 77 -8.17 14.48 -0.90
CA LYS A 77 -6.84 14.59 -1.50
C LYS A 77 -6.82 15.67 -2.60
N PRO A 78 -5.70 16.39 -2.81
CA PRO A 78 -5.63 17.48 -3.80
C PRO A 78 -6.02 17.02 -5.21
N HIS A 79 -5.47 15.88 -5.64
CA HIS A 79 -5.91 15.17 -6.83
C HIS A 79 -6.89 14.07 -6.44
N LYS A 80 -8.19 14.35 -6.59
CA LYS A 80 -9.25 13.48 -6.08
C LYS A 80 -9.36 12.14 -6.81
N TRP A 81 -8.91 12.05 -8.06
CA TRP A 81 -9.01 10.84 -8.88
C TRP A 81 -7.62 10.26 -9.16
N GLY A 82 -7.41 9.00 -8.78
CA GLY A 82 -6.14 8.32 -9.00
C GLY A 82 -6.17 6.84 -8.65
N TYR A 83 -5.03 6.19 -8.84
CA TYR A 83 -4.79 4.86 -8.26
C TYR A 83 -4.36 5.05 -6.81
N ASN A 84 -5.07 4.40 -5.89
CA ASN A 84 -4.65 4.34 -4.51
C ASN A 84 -3.55 3.28 -4.37
N ILE A 85 -2.44 3.63 -3.73
CA ILE A 85 -1.29 2.75 -3.54
C ILE A 85 -0.95 2.79 -2.06
N TYR A 86 -0.95 1.64 -1.41
CA TYR A 86 -0.51 1.55 -0.02
C TYR A 86 1.00 1.33 0.02
N VAL A 87 1.70 2.13 0.80
CA VAL A 87 3.17 2.20 0.84
C VAL A 87 3.66 1.96 2.27
N LEU A 88 4.69 1.14 2.42
CA LEU A 88 5.56 1.08 3.60
C LEU A 88 6.77 1.97 3.34
N SER A 89 6.96 2.99 4.16
CA SER A 89 8.09 3.91 4.05
C SER A 89 8.86 4.11 5.35
N GLY A 90 10.14 4.47 5.22
CA GLY A 90 10.99 4.92 6.32
C GLY A 90 10.79 6.40 6.65
N VAL A 91 11.39 6.83 7.77
CA VAL A 91 11.32 8.24 8.20
C VAL A 91 12.04 9.18 7.23
N SER A 92 13.01 8.69 6.46
CA SER A 92 13.62 9.42 5.35
C SER A 92 12.67 9.68 4.16
N GLY A 93 11.52 9.01 4.12
CA GLY A 93 10.62 8.98 2.97
C GLY A 93 10.94 7.86 1.96
N PHE A 94 11.95 7.02 2.21
CA PHE A 94 12.25 5.88 1.35
C PHE A 94 11.10 4.86 1.35
N ALA A 95 10.65 4.44 0.16
CA ALA A 95 9.57 3.45 0.00
C ALA A 95 10.16 2.03 -0.09
N TYR A 96 9.94 1.22 0.94
CA TYR A 96 10.43 -0.16 1.00
C TYR A 96 9.54 -1.13 0.24
N LYS A 97 8.23 -0.93 0.30
CA LYS A 97 7.25 -1.81 -0.31
C LYS A 97 5.99 -1.05 -0.66
N PHE A 98 5.46 -1.24 -1.85
CA PHE A 98 4.21 -0.64 -2.27
C PHE A 98 3.34 -1.63 -3.02
N GLU A 99 2.04 -1.41 -2.97
CA GLU A 99 1.09 -2.25 -3.68
C GLU A 99 -0.19 -1.48 -4.00
N PRO A 100 -0.57 -1.40 -5.29
CA PRO A 100 -1.82 -0.78 -5.71
C PRO A 100 -3.03 -1.47 -5.10
N GLU A 101 -4.02 -0.67 -4.69
CA GLU A 101 -5.30 -1.19 -4.21
C GLU A 101 -6.09 -1.82 -5.36
N THR A 102 -6.38 -3.11 -5.24
CA THR A 102 -7.13 -3.87 -6.25
C THR A 102 -8.60 -4.04 -5.91
N GLY A 103 -9.04 -3.66 -4.72
CA GLY A 103 -10.40 -3.86 -4.21
C GLY A 103 -10.53 -3.45 -2.75
N ALA A 104 -11.72 -3.66 -2.18
CA ALA A 104 -11.92 -3.47 -0.75
C ALA A 104 -11.13 -4.55 0.01
N GLU A 105 -10.11 -4.11 0.73
CA GLU A 105 -9.32 -4.97 1.62
C GLU A 105 -9.55 -4.53 3.07
N ASN A 106 -9.49 -5.49 4.00
CA ASN A 106 -9.50 -5.15 5.42
C ASN A 106 -8.27 -4.29 5.75
N ALA A 107 -8.48 -3.13 6.36
CA ALA A 107 -7.42 -2.18 6.69
C ALA A 107 -6.28 -2.81 7.52
N ALA A 108 -6.58 -3.72 8.45
CA ALA A 108 -5.56 -4.42 9.22
C ALA A 108 -4.68 -5.32 8.33
N ASN A 109 -5.29 -6.02 7.37
CA ASN A 109 -4.55 -6.88 6.44
C ASN A 109 -3.60 -6.08 5.55
N VAL A 110 -3.99 -4.87 5.17
CA VAL A 110 -3.12 -3.95 4.41
C VAL A 110 -1.81 -3.71 5.17
N VAL A 111 -1.89 -3.36 6.45
CA VAL A 111 -0.70 -3.09 7.28
C VAL A 111 0.11 -4.36 7.51
N VAL A 112 -0.53 -5.46 7.90
CA VAL A 112 0.15 -6.74 8.20
C VAL A 112 0.93 -7.26 7.00
N ARG A 113 0.35 -7.26 5.80
CA ARG A 113 1.01 -7.75 4.58
C ARG A 113 2.27 -6.94 4.22
N ARG A 114 2.25 -5.64 4.49
CA ARG A 114 3.37 -4.73 4.18
C ARG A 114 4.46 -4.80 5.23
N ALA A 115 4.07 -4.86 6.50
CA ALA A 115 4.99 -4.98 7.62
C ALA A 115 5.62 -6.37 7.80
N ARG A 116 5.26 -7.37 6.97
CA ARG A 116 5.71 -8.77 7.12
C ARG A 116 7.23 -8.90 7.16
N GLU A 117 7.93 -8.20 6.26
CA GLU A 117 9.39 -8.28 6.09
C GLU A 117 10.17 -7.53 7.17
N ILE A 118 9.51 -6.69 7.97
CA ILE A 118 10.16 -5.98 9.07
C ILE A 118 10.67 -7.02 10.09
N PRO A 119 11.95 -6.98 10.51
CA PRO A 119 12.46 -7.91 11.50
C PRO A 119 11.70 -7.85 12.84
N ARG A 120 11.58 -8.99 13.50
CA ARG A 120 10.93 -9.13 14.81
C ARG A 120 11.94 -8.90 15.93
N ASN A 121 11.48 -8.39 17.07
CA ASN A 121 12.28 -8.21 18.29
C ASN A 121 13.54 -7.34 18.12
N GLN A 122 13.52 -6.41 17.15
CA GLN A 122 14.65 -5.52 16.85
C GLN A 122 14.31 -4.03 17.08
N ASN A 123 13.27 -3.75 17.88
CA ASN A 123 12.89 -2.37 18.26
C ASN A 123 12.53 -1.46 17.06
N TYR A 124 12.00 -2.04 15.98
CA TYR A 124 11.34 -1.31 14.91
C TYR A 124 9.99 -0.75 15.40
N ARG A 125 9.67 0.46 14.96
CA ARG A 125 8.47 1.20 15.33
C ARG A 125 7.64 1.49 14.09
N LEU A 126 6.45 0.89 14.04
CA LEU A 126 5.53 0.97 12.92
C LEU A 126 4.40 1.96 13.23
N TYR A 127 4.24 2.96 12.38
CA TYR A 127 3.21 3.99 12.49
C TYR A 127 2.15 3.78 11.41
N PHE A 128 0.90 4.05 11.72
CA PHE A 128 -0.19 4.08 10.75
C PHE A 128 -1.32 4.97 11.25
N ASP A 129 -2.15 5.45 10.33
CA ASP A 129 -3.20 6.43 10.62
C ASP A 129 -4.42 5.80 11.33
N ASN A 130 -5.44 6.62 11.59
CA ASN A 130 -6.68 6.13 12.21
C ASN A 130 -7.56 5.26 11.30
N TYR A 131 -7.32 5.24 9.99
CA TYR A 131 -8.03 4.36 9.07
C TYR A 131 -7.59 2.91 9.26
N PHE A 132 -6.30 2.67 9.53
CA PHE A 132 -5.77 1.33 9.80
C PHE A 132 -5.85 0.88 11.26
N THR A 133 -5.75 1.82 12.20
CA THR A 133 -5.58 1.50 13.62
C THR A 133 -6.77 0.72 14.21
N SER A 134 -6.46 -0.39 14.89
CA SER A 134 -7.37 -1.16 15.75
C SER A 134 -6.62 -1.82 16.92
N LEU A 135 -7.32 -2.14 18.01
CA LEU A 135 -6.69 -2.79 19.19
C LEU A 135 -6.09 -4.16 18.83
N LEU A 136 -6.82 -4.96 18.05
CA LEU A 136 -6.36 -6.27 17.58
C LEU A 136 -5.09 -6.16 16.72
N LEU A 137 -4.96 -5.10 15.92
CA LEU A 137 -3.76 -4.87 15.11
C LEU A 137 -2.55 -4.52 15.99
N LEU A 138 -2.73 -3.68 17.01
CA LEU A 138 -1.67 -3.35 17.97
C LEU A 138 -1.22 -4.58 18.76
N GLU A 139 -2.17 -5.37 19.27
CA GLU A 139 -1.89 -6.62 19.98
C GLU A 139 -1.15 -7.62 19.08
N TYR A 140 -1.58 -7.76 17.83
CA TYR A 140 -0.90 -8.60 16.84
C TYR A 140 0.57 -8.20 16.69
N PHE A 141 0.86 -6.92 16.46
CA PHE A 141 2.25 -6.47 16.30
C PHE A 141 3.09 -6.59 17.58
N ALA A 142 2.49 -6.35 18.75
CA ALA A 142 3.15 -6.57 20.03
C ALA A 142 3.59 -8.05 20.18
N LYS A 143 2.70 -9.01 19.86
CA LYS A 143 3.05 -10.45 19.84
C LYS A 143 4.11 -10.80 18.79
N GLN A 144 4.22 -10.04 17.71
CA GLN A 144 5.28 -10.18 16.71
C GLN A 144 6.60 -9.49 17.11
N GLY A 145 6.69 -8.87 18.29
CA GLY A 145 7.90 -8.15 18.71
C GLY A 145 8.15 -6.86 17.94
N LYS A 146 7.09 -6.24 17.40
CA LYS A 146 7.12 -4.98 16.66
C LYS A 146 6.36 -3.94 17.47
N LEU A 147 7.00 -2.80 17.74
CA LEU A 147 6.32 -1.69 18.37
C LEU A 147 5.43 -1.02 17.33
N SER A 148 4.20 -0.66 17.70
CA SER A 148 3.29 0.04 16.80
C SER A 148 2.59 1.19 17.50
N LEU A 149 2.30 2.24 16.72
CA LEU A 149 1.60 3.42 17.20
C LEU A 149 0.64 3.92 16.11
N GLY A 150 -0.57 4.26 16.51
CA GLY A 150 -1.54 4.86 15.61
C GLY A 150 -2.61 5.60 16.38
N THR A 151 -3.22 6.59 15.73
CA THR A 151 -4.37 7.32 16.28
C THR A 151 -5.64 6.47 16.19
N PHE A 152 -6.52 6.52 17.18
CA PHE A 152 -7.80 5.83 17.12
C PHE A 152 -8.93 6.77 16.69
N ARG A 153 -9.92 6.21 15.99
CA ARG A 153 -11.24 6.87 15.89
C ARG A 153 -12.06 6.49 17.12
N HIS A 154 -12.67 7.47 17.77
CA HIS A 154 -13.50 7.27 18.96
C HIS A 154 -14.50 6.12 18.81
N ASN A 155 -15.15 6.02 17.64
CA ASN A 155 -16.17 5.02 17.35
C ASN A 155 -15.65 3.59 17.08
N ARG A 156 -14.34 3.33 17.23
CA ARG A 156 -13.73 2.01 16.99
C ARG A 156 -13.28 1.28 18.26
N ILE A 157 -13.50 1.87 19.42
CA ILE A 157 -13.21 1.24 20.71
C ILE A 157 -14.55 0.91 21.37
N PRO A 158 -14.94 -0.38 21.47
CA PRO A 158 -16.14 -0.77 22.19
C PRO A 158 -16.08 -0.28 23.63
N ASP A 159 -17.18 0.27 24.12
CA ASP A 159 -17.39 0.62 25.53
C ASP A 159 -16.37 1.60 26.15
N CYS A 160 -15.63 2.34 25.32
CA CYS A 160 -14.70 3.37 25.78
C CYS A 160 -15.27 4.76 25.49
N LYS A 161 -15.71 5.44 26.55
CA LYS A 161 -16.04 6.87 26.50
C LYS A 161 -14.75 7.66 26.64
N LEU A 162 -14.12 8.04 25.52
CA LEU A 162 -12.98 8.95 25.60
C LEU A 162 -13.48 10.32 26.09
N PRO A 163 -12.66 11.09 26.82
CA PRO A 163 -13.00 12.45 27.18
C PRO A 163 -13.38 13.24 25.93
N ALA A 164 -14.43 14.05 25.99
CA ALA A 164 -14.75 14.99 24.92
C ALA A 164 -13.55 15.91 24.68
N GLU A 165 -13.22 16.18 23.42
CA GLU A 165 -12.20 17.17 23.06
C GLU A 165 -12.60 18.52 23.69
N LYS A 166 -11.68 19.13 24.43
CA LYS A 166 -11.85 20.46 25.03
C LYS A 166 -11.73 21.55 23.97
#